data_AF-A0A9N9RFS0-F1
#
_entry.id   AF-A0A9N9RFS0-F1
#
_cell.length_a   1.000
_cell.length_b   1.000
_cell.length_c   1.000
_cell.angle_alpha   90.00
_cell.angle_beta   90.00
_cell.angle_gamma   90.00
#
_symmetry.space_group_name_H-M   'P 1'
#
loop_
_entity.id
_entity.type
_entity.pdbx_description
1 polymer ?
#
loop_
_entity_poly.entity_id
_entity_poly.type
_entity_poly.pdbx_seq_one_letter_code
_entity_poly.pdbx_strand_id
1 'polypeptide(L)'
;MVREPLLKTIKDLWTFNIEIRTSQPVVRLLGGSDALPISPSQIYYDGYNNLSDLLVHDNWATLQRRADVILETQLKNYIDKDGTPLLYLIDQCFSDYYLSYITRKDFPFSNDLTVILMRMVEAGLPRIYYRWTMASLKLQGKLIYTSQQPRPFTPSTMEEERIAFSFLLIGYFMSSMIFVMERWWAKRN
;
A
#
# COMPACT_ATOMS: atom_id res chain seq x y z
N MET A 1 -14.18 -11.60 10.11
CA MET A 1 -13.33 -11.66 8.90
C MET A 1 -11.89 -11.74 9.37
N VAL A 2 -11.24 -12.88 9.17
CA VAL A 2 -9.82 -13.03 9.47
C VAL A 2 -9.08 -12.16 8.47
N ARG A 3 -8.35 -11.14 8.92
CA ARG A 3 -7.45 -10.38 8.05
C ARG A 3 -6.34 -11.33 7.64
N GLU A 4 -6.41 -11.81 6.42
CA GLU A 4 -5.30 -12.51 5.78
C GLU A 4 -4.01 -11.67 5.88
N PRO A 5 -2.83 -12.31 5.89
CA PRO A 5 -1.56 -11.60 5.99
C PRO A 5 -1.47 -10.53 4.90
N LEU A 6 -1.18 -9.29 5.31
CA LEU A 6 -1.10 -8.15 4.42
C LEU A 6 -0.03 -8.42 3.35
N LEU A 7 -0.46 -8.65 2.11
CA LEU A 7 0.41 -8.80 0.94
C LEU A 7 1.13 -7.46 0.71
N LYS A 8 2.44 -7.42 0.91
CA LYS A 8 3.24 -6.18 0.78
C LYS A 8 4.13 -6.20 -0.45
N THR A 9 4.57 -7.38 -0.84
CA THR A 9 5.58 -7.57 -1.86
C THR A 9 5.11 -8.54 -2.93
N ILE A 10 5.70 -8.43 -4.12
CA ILE A 10 5.46 -9.38 -5.21
C ILE A 10 5.86 -10.80 -4.80
N LYS A 11 6.85 -10.96 -3.92
CA LYS A 11 7.26 -12.28 -3.39
C LYS A 11 6.16 -12.94 -2.55
N ASP A 12 5.31 -12.14 -1.90
CA ASP A 12 4.19 -12.67 -1.14
C ASP A 12 3.18 -13.32 -2.08
N LEU A 13 2.91 -12.71 -3.25
CA LEU A 13 2.04 -13.31 -4.28
C LEU A 13 2.50 -14.72 -4.67
N TRP A 14 3.81 -14.93 -4.78
CA TRP A 14 4.39 -16.25 -5.06
C TRP A 14 4.21 -17.22 -3.89
N THR A 15 4.51 -16.76 -2.66
CA THR A 15 4.45 -17.58 -1.45
C THR A 15 3.03 -18.10 -1.19
N PHE A 16 2.02 -17.30 -1.50
CA PHE A 16 0.61 -17.64 -1.35
C PHE A 16 -0.01 -18.28 -2.61
N ASN A 17 0.78 -18.53 -3.66
CA ASN A 17 0.32 -19.12 -4.93
C ASN A 17 -0.89 -18.38 -5.55
N ILE A 18 -0.82 -17.05 -5.58
CA ILE A 18 -1.87 -16.19 -6.12
C ILE A 18 -1.79 -16.17 -7.64
N GLU A 19 -2.93 -16.36 -8.31
CA GLU A 19 -3.04 -16.32 -9.77
C GLU A 19 -3.09 -14.88 -10.28
N ILE A 20 -2.22 -14.53 -11.22
CA ILE A 20 -2.19 -13.21 -11.85
C ILE A 20 -3.00 -13.26 -13.14
N ARG A 21 -4.15 -12.59 -13.15
CA ARG A 21 -5.00 -12.43 -14.32
C ARG A 21 -4.69 -11.11 -15.00
N THR A 22 -4.22 -11.20 -16.24
CA THR A 22 -3.91 -10.01 -17.03
C THR A 22 -4.03 -10.30 -18.52
N SER A 23 -4.18 -9.22 -19.28
CA SER A 23 -4.30 -9.29 -20.73
C SER A 23 -3.01 -9.79 -21.40
N GLN A 24 -3.15 -10.54 -22.49
CA GLN A 24 -2.04 -11.07 -23.29
C GLN A 24 -0.98 -10.02 -23.69
N PRO A 25 -1.33 -8.77 -24.08
CA PRO A 25 -0.34 -7.74 -24.37
C PRO A 25 0.54 -7.38 -23.17
N VAL A 26 -0.04 -7.33 -21.97
CA VAL A 26 0.71 -7.00 -20.73
C VAL A 26 1.73 -8.10 -20.41
N VAL A 27 1.37 -9.37 -20.58
CA VAL A 27 2.31 -10.49 -20.40
C VAL A 27 3.47 -10.43 -21.39
N ARG A 28 3.20 -10.05 -22.64
CA ARG A 28 4.25 -9.84 -23.64
C ARG A 28 5.17 -8.68 -23.26
N LEU A 29 4.61 -7.60 -22.70
CA LEU A 29 5.40 -6.46 -22.19
C LEU A 29 6.25 -6.82 -20.98
N LEU A 30 5.81 -7.79 -20.16
CA LEU A 30 6.55 -8.29 -19.01
C LEU A 30 7.82 -9.09 -19.39
N GLY A 31 8.11 -9.29 -20.68
CA GLY A 31 9.36 -9.90 -21.14
C GLY A 31 9.35 -11.42 -21.27
N GLY A 32 8.18 -12.05 -21.24
CA GLY A 32 8.05 -13.51 -21.26
C GLY A 32 8.39 -14.16 -19.91
N SER A 33 8.04 -15.44 -19.76
CA SER A 33 8.16 -16.17 -18.49
C SER A 33 9.59 -16.30 -17.96
N ASP A 34 10.59 -16.14 -18.83
CA ASP A 34 12.01 -16.33 -18.48
C ASP A 34 12.63 -15.10 -17.78
N ALA A 35 12.02 -13.92 -17.95
CA ALA A 35 12.50 -12.65 -17.36
C ALA A 35 11.79 -12.30 -16.04
N LEU A 36 10.67 -12.95 -15.75
CA LEU A 36 9.87 -12.69 -14.57
C LEU A 36 10.13 -13.76 -13.50
N PRO A 37 10.16 -13.38 -12.21
CA PRO A 37 10.14 -14.33 -11.11
C PRO A 37 8.74 -14.93 -10.91
N ILE A 38 8.03 -15.32 -11.98
CA ILE A 38 6.66 -15.81 -11.96
C ILE A 38 6.59 -17.09 -12.79
N SER A 39 5.97 -18.15 -12.24
CA SER A 39 5.72 -19.36 -13.01
C SER A 39 4.71 -19.07 -14.13
N PRO A 40 4.95 -19.50 -15.38
CA PRO A 40 3.97 -19.36 -16.47
C PRO A 40 2.59 -19.93 -16.12
N SER A 41 2.54 -20.93 -15.22
CA SER A 41 1.29 -21.54 -14.75
C SER A 41 0.42 -20.63 -13.87
N GLN A 42 0.96 -19.53 -13.37
CA GLN A 42 0.26 -18.57 -12.50
C GLN A 42 -0.33 -17.39 -13.28
N ILE A 43 -0.08 -17.31 -14.61
CA ILE A 43 -0.56 -16.21 -15.45
C ILE A 43 -1.73 -16.70 -16.28
N TYR A 44 -2.92 -16.14 -16.06
CA TYR A 44 -4.11 -16.49 -16.81
C TYR A 44 -4.58 -15.35 -17.72
N TYR A 45 -4.91 -15.71 -18.96
CA TYR A 45 -5.38 -14.78 -19.99
C TYR A 45 -6.89 -14.68 -19.95
N ASP A 46 -7.39 -13.88 -19.02
CA ASP A 46 -8.75 -13.43 -19.08
C ASP A 46 -8.74 -12.05 -19.74
N GLY A 47 -9.45 -11.85 -20.84
CA GLY A 47 -9.52 -10.56 -21.54
C GLY A 47 -10.20 -9.45 -20.71
N TYR A 48 -10.59 -9.78 -19.47
CA TYR A 48 -11.31 -8.95 -18.54
C TYR A 48 -10.44 -8.61 -17.33
N ASN A 49 -10.07 -7.33 -17.23
CA ASN A 49 -9.31 -6.77 -16.10
C ASN A 49 -10.27 -6.12 -15.09
N ASN A 50 -11.41 -6.76 -14.80
CA ASN A 50 -12.42 -6.16 -13.94
C ASN A 50 -12.04 -6.35 -12.46
N LEU A 51 -11.89 -5.24 -11.74
CA LEU A 51 -11.65 -5.27 -10.29
C LEU A 51 -12.77 -5.96 -9.50
N SER A 52 -13.98 -6.06 -10.06
CA SER A 52 -15.10 -6.79 -9.45
C SER A 52 -14.81 -8.27 -9.26
N ASP A 53 -14.07 -8.88 -10.19
CA ASP A 53 -13.89 -10.32 -10.22
C ASP A 53 -12.86 -10.74 -9.15
N LEU A 54 -11.95 -9.84 -8.80
CA LEU A 54 -11.03 -9.97 -7.67
C LEU A 54 -11.74 -9.96 -6.32
N LEU A 55 -12.94 -9.37 -6.23
CA LEU A 55 -13.74 -9.40 -5.00
C LEU A 55 -14.47 -10.73 -4.81
N VAL A 56 -14.62 -11.52 -5.87
CA VAL A 56 -15.28 -12.83 -5.85
C VAL A 56 -14.26 -13.95 -5.62
N HIS A 57 -13.01 -13.73 -6.03
CA HIS A 57 -11.94 -14.72 -5.97
C HIS A 57 -10.76 -14.23 -5.13
N ASP A 58 -10.63 -14.81 -3.93
CA ASP A 58 -9.61 -14.40 -2.94
C ASP A 58 -8.16 -14.66 -3.39
N ASN A 59 -7.94 -15.60 -4.32
CA ASN A 59 -6.61 -15.98 -4.81
C ASN A 59 -6.23 -15.37 -6.16
N TRP A 60 -6.89 -14.27 -6.57
CA TRP A 60 -6.60 -13.60 -7.83
C TRP A 60 -5.95 -12.23 -7.61
N ALA A 61 -5.01 -11.90 -8.49
CA ALA A 61 -4.39 -10.59 -8.60
C ALA A 61 -4.47 -10.10 -10.05
N THR A 62 -4.48 -8.78 -10.24
CA THR A 62 -4.37 -8.19 -11.57
C THR A 62 -3.32 -7.09 -11.60
N LEU A 63 -2.86 -6.75 -12.80
CA LEU A 63 -1.93 -5.66 -13.03
C LEU A 63 -2.65 -4.49 -13.69
N GLN A 64 -2.71 -3.36 -12.99
CA GLN A 64 -3.35 -2.14 -13.47
C GLN A 64 -2.59 -0.92 -12.96
N ARG A 65 -2.76 0.22 -13.64
CA ARG A 65 -2.15 1.48 -13.22
C ARG A 65 -2.73 1.91 -11.87
N ARG A 66 -1.85 2.23 -10.93
CA ARG A 66 -2.22 2.69 -9.59
C ARG A 66 -3.29 3.79 -9.58
N ALA A 67 -3.13 4.83 -10.39
CA ALA A 67 -4.08 5.95 -10.45
C ALA A 67 -5.49 5.49 -10.88
N ASP A 68 -5.57 4.54 -11.81
CA ASP A 68 -6.83 4.04 -12.34
C ASP A 68 -7.50 3.10 -11.31
N VAL A 69 -6.73 2.24 -10.64
CA VAL A 69 -7.22 1.39 -9.53
C VAL A 69 -7.81 2.23 -8.40
N ILE A 70 -7.10 3.30 -7.99
CA ILE A 70 -7.58 4.19 -6.94
C ILE A 70 -8.92 4.81 -7.34
N LEU A 71 -9.01 5.33 -8.58
CA LEU A 71 -10.23 5.97 -9.08
C LEU A 71 -11.39 4.97 -9.17
N GLU A 72 -11.15 3.78 -9.72
CA GLU A 72 -12.19 2.76 -9.91
C GLU A 72 -12.70 2.20 -8.58
N THR A 73 -11.80 1.98 -7.61
CA THR A 73 -12.15 1.54 -6.24
C THR A 73 -13.12 2.54 -5.59
N GLN A 74 -12.87 3.84 -5.75
CA GLN A 74 -13.78 4.87 -5.23
C GLN A 74 -15.10 4.94 -5.99
N LEU A 75 -15.04 4.87 -7.32
CA LEU A 75 -16.20 5.03 -8.18
C LEU A 75 -17.20 3.88 -8.01
N LYS A 76 -16.71 2.65 -7.87
CA LYS A 76 -17.53 1.45 -7.66
C LYS A 76 -17.81 1.14 -6.18
N ASN A 77 -17.34 2.00 -5.27
CA ASN A 77 -17.45 1.84 -3.81
C ASN A 77 -16.93 0.48 -3.31
N TYR A 78 -15.76 0.05 -3.78
CA TYR A 78 -15.05 -1.13 -3.26
C TYR A 78 -14.34 -0.82 -1.94
N ILE A 79 -15.12 -0.31 -1.00
CA ILE A 79 -14.68 0.24 0.27
C ILE A 79 -15.57 -0.35 1.36
N ASP A 80 -14.96 -0.86 2.42
CA ASP A 80 -15.67 -1.35 3.59
C ASP A 80 -16.32 -0.18 4.36
N LYS A 81 -17.21 -0.50 5.30
CA LYS A 81 -17.92 0.47 6.16
C LYS A 81 -16.97 1.41 6.91
N ASP A 82 -15.75 0.94 7.19
CA ASP A 82 -14.70 1.68 7.88
C ASP A 82 -13.85 2.57 6.95
N GLY A 83 -14.17 2.65 5.65
CA GLY A 83 -13.42 3.46 4.68
C GLY A 83 -12.14 2.80 4.17
N THR A 84 -11.94 1.51 4.47
CA THR A 84 -10.79 0.73 4.00
C THR A 84 -11.10 0.07 2.64
N PRO A 85 -10.18 0.10 1.66
CA PRO A 85 -10.41 -0.55 0.38
C PRO A 85 -10.51 -2.07 0.57
N LEU A 86 -11.44 -2.72 -0.14
CA LEU A 86 -11.61 -4.18 -0.12
C LEU A 86 -10.51 -4.91 -0.90
N LEU A 87 -9.76 -4.18 -1.73
CA LEU A 87 -8.67 -4.71 -2.56
C LEU A 87 -7.33 -4.29 -1.98
N TYR A 88 -6.38 -5.23 -1.96
CA TYR A 88 -5.00 -4.96 -1.61
C TYR A 88 -4.26 -4.35 -2.81
N LEU A 89 -3.60 -3.21 -2.57
CA LEU A 89 -2.70 -2.60 -3.53
C LEU A 89 -1.26 -2.86 -3.11
N ILE A 90 -0.52 -3.57 -3.95
CA ILE A 90 0.92 -3.79 -3.78
C ILE A 90 1.65 -2.65 -4.52
N ASP A 91 2.49 -1.90 -3.79
CA ASP A 91 3.22 -0.76 -4.37
C ASP A 91 4.35 -1.18 -5.33
N GLN A 92 4.78 -2.45 -5.28
CA GLN A 92 5.77 -3.01 -6.19
C GLN A 92 5.14 -3.37 -7.54
N CYS A 93 5.84 -3.06 -8.63
CA CYS A 93 5.48 -3.51 -9.96
C CYS A 93 6.59 -4.39 -10.54
N PHE A 94 6.23 -5.30 -11.46
CA PHE A 94 7.20 -6.17 -12.14
C PHE A 94 8.09 -5.40 -13.12
N SER A 95 7.58 -4.29 -13.68
CA SER A 95 8.28 -3.44 -14.63
C SER A 95 7.68 -2.02 -14.60
N ASP A 96 8.43 -1.04 -15.10
CA ASP A 96 7.95 0.34 -15.22
C ASP A 96 7.12 0.51 -16.49
N TYR A 97 5.85 0.90 -16.31
CA TYR A 97 4.93 1.13 -17.41
C TYR A 97 4.66 2.61 -17.61
N TYR A 98 4.75 3.04 -18.87
CA TYR A 98 4.49 4.41 -19.28
C TYR A 98 3.29 4.47 -20.23
N LEU A 99 2.47 5.50 -20.07
CA LEU A 99 1.40 5.80 -21.02
C LEU A 99 1.97 6.63 -22.16
N SER A 100 1.84 6.15 -23.40
CA SER A 100 2.29 6.83 -24.61
C SER A 100 1.11 7.07 -25.56
N TYR A 101 1.18 8.17 -26.32
CA TYR A 101 0.27 8.42 -27.42
C TYR A 101 0.83 7.80 -28.70
N ILE A 102 0.03 6.96 -29.36
CA ILE A 102 0.43 6.30 -30.61
C ILE A 102 0.01 7.20 -31.77
N THR A 103 0.96 7.55 -32.63
CA THR A 103 0.74 8.33 -33.85
C THR A 103 1.11 7.52 -35.10
N ARG A 104 0.62 7.94 -36.27
CA ARG A 104 1.05 7.32 -37.55
C ARG A 104 2.52 7.67 -37.83
N LYS A 105 3.21 6.78 -38.58
CA LYS A 105 4.64 6.88 -38.90
C LYS A 105 5.03 8.23 -39.54
N ASP A 106 4.13 8.83 -40.31
CA ASP A 106 4.37 10.09 -41.04
C ASP A 106 3.43 11.20 -40.56
N PHE A 107 3.05 11.20 -39.28
CA PHE A 107 2.21 12.26 -38.74
C PHE A 107 3.00 13.58 -38.68
N PRO A 108 2.57 14.64 -39.39
CA PRO A 108 3.38 15.85 -39.59
C PRO A 108 3.62 16.65 -38.31
N PHE A 109 2.79 16.45 -37.27
CA PHE A 109 2.86 17.19 -36.00
C PHE A 109 3.36 16.34 -34.84
N SER A 110 4.08 15.25 -35.09
CA SER A 110 4.60 14.35 -34.03
C SER A 110 5.53 15.07 -33.05
N ASN A 111 6.40 15.93 -33.56
CA ASN A 111 7.32 16.75 -32.77
C ASN A 111 6.56 17.78 -31.92
N ASP A 112 5.60 18.50 -32.52
CA ASP A 112 4.79 19.48 -31.82
C ASP A 112 3.97 18.83 -30.70
N LEU A 113 3.39 17.66 -30.99
CA LEU A 113 2.63 16.88 -30.02
C LEU A 113 3.51 16.44 -28.85
N THR A 114 4.76 16.03 -29.12
CA THR A 114 5.72 15.65 -28.08
C THR A 114 6.07 16.84 -27.18
N VAL A 115 6.33 18.02 -27.77
CA VAL A 115 6.60 19.25 -27.00
C VAL A 115 5.40 19.62 -26.14
N ILE A 116 4.19 19.54 -26.70
CA ILE A 116 2.95 19.81 -25.95
C ILE A 116 2.82 18.83 -24.78
N LEU A 117 3.01 17.53 -25.01
CA LEU A 117 2.91 16.51 -23.96
C LEU A 117 3.96 16.73 -22.86
N MET A 118 5.21 17.02 -23.22
CA MET A 118 6.27 17.33 -22.24
C MET A 118 5.86 18.53 -21.38
N ARG A 119 5.44 19.63 -22.01
CA ARG A 119 4.96 20.82 -21.28
C ARG A 119 3.76 20.51 -20.38
N MET A 120 2.85 19.65 -20.82
CA MET A 120 1.72 19.23 -19.99
C MET A 120 2.17 18.45 -18.76
N VAL A 121 3.13 17.53 -18.93
CA VAL A 121 3.71 16.76 -17.82
C VAL A 121 4.47 17.68 -16.86
N GLU A 122 5.32 18.58 -17.37
CA GLU A 122 6.07 19.56 -16.58
C GLU A 122 5.15 20.52 -15.80
N ALA A 123 4.05 20.96 -16.42
CA ALA A 123 3.03 21.76 -15.76
C ALA A 123 2.20 20.97 -14.72
N GLY A 124 2.39 19.65 -14.63
CA GLY A 124 1.64 18.78 -13.74
C GLY A 124 0.16 18.62 -14.11
N LEU A 125 -0.22 18.93 -15.36
CA LEU A 125 -1.61 18.86 -15.84
C LEU A 125 -2.24 17.48 -15.63
N PRO A 126 -1.56 16.34 -15.89
CA PRO A 126 -2.14 15.01 -15.62
C PRO A 126 -2.53 14.83 -14.15
N ARG A 127 -1.69 15.28 -13.21
CA ARG A 127 -1.97 15.19 -11.77
C ARG A 127 -3.17 16.05 -11.39
N ILE A 128 -3.27 17.25 -11.96
CA ILE A 128 -4.41 18.16 -11.75
C ILE A 128 -5.70 17.54 -12.30
N TYR A 129 -5.65 16.94 -13.49
CA TYR A 129 -6.76 16.26 -14.12
C TYR A 129 -7.33 15.16 -13.21
N TYR A 130 -6.51 14.24 -12.70
CA TYR A 130 -6.98 13.17 -11.81
C TYR A 130 -7.59 13.74 -10.51
N ARG A 131 -6.96 14.77 -9.92
CA ARG A 131 -7.48 15.43 -8.72
C ARG A 131 -8.84 16.07 -8.95
N TRP A 132 -9.01 16.79 -10.07
CA TRP A 132 -10.27 17.42 -10.44
C TRP A 132 -11.34 16.39 -10.76
N THR A 133 -11.02 15.33 -11.50
CA THR A 133 -11.95 14.23 -11.79
C THR A 133 -12.47 13.60 -10.50
N MET A 134 -11.59 13.30 -9.53
CA MET A 134 -12.01 12.81 -8.21
C MET A 134 -12.89 13.82 -7.45
N ALA A 135 -12.60 15.11 -7.56
CA ALA A 135 -13.39 16.19 -6.94
C ALA A 135 -14.80 16.27 -7.55
N SER A 136 -14.88 16.32 -8.88
CA SER A 136 -16.13 16.43 -9.63
C SER A 136 -17.03 15.22 -9.42
N LEU A 137 -16.44 14.03 -9.26
CA LEU A 137 -17.15 12.79 -8.95
C LEU A 137 -17.48 12.64 -7.45
N LYS A 138 -17.16 13.64 -6.61
CA LYS A 138 -17.38 13.62 -5.15
C LYS A 138 -16.76 12.39 -4.46
N LEU A 139 -15.59 11.97 -4.94
CA LEU A 139 -14.86 10.80 -4.43
C LEU A 139 -13.84 11.17 -3.33
N GLN A 140 -13.68 12.45 -3.05
CA GLN A 140 -12.74 12.96 -2.03
C GLN A 140 -13.13 12.45 -0.63
N GLY A 141 -12.14 11.93 0.11
CA GLY A 141 -12.27 11.55 1.53
C GLY A 141 -12.76 10.14 1.82
N LYS A 142 -13.12 9.34 0.81
CA LYS A 142 -13.66 7.98 1.03
C LYS A 142 -12.61 6.89 1.25
N LEU A 143 -11.37 7.09 0.82
CA LEU A 143 -10.33 6.06 0.91
C LEU A 143 -9.27 6.41 1.95
N ILE A 144 -9.14 5.52 2.93
CA ILE A 144 -8.02 5.48 3.85
C ILE A 144 -7.04 4.44 3.33
N TYR A 145 -6.09 4.86 2.49
CA TYR A 145 -4.95 4.00 2.15
C TYR A 145 -4.06 3.89 3.37
N THR A 146 -4.07 2.72 4.01
CA THR A 146 -3.15 2.37 5.09
C THR A 146 -1.78 2.04 4.49
N SER A 147 -1.19 2.92 3.66
CA SER A 147 0.17 2.68 3.16
C SER A 147 1.21 3.03 4.22
N GLN A 148 0.91 3.96 5.11
CA GLN A 148 1.56 4.15 6.39
C GLN A 148 0.48 4.71 7.28
N GLN A 149 0.04 3.98 8.32
CA GLN A 149 -0.54 4.71 9.44
C GLN A 149 0.52 5.77 9.79
N PRO A 150 0.23 7.09 9.77
CA PRO A 150 1.07 8.00 10.54
C PRO A 150 1.18 7.32 11.90
N ARG A 151 2.41 7.02 12.37
CA ARG A 151 2.63 6.27 13.63
C ARG A 151 1.48 6.65 14.54
N PRO A 152 0.57 5.72 14.88
CA PRO A 152 -0.54 6.12 15.72
C PRO A 152 0.13 6.87 16.86
N PHE A 153 -0.27 8.11 17.10
CA PHE A 153 0.00 8.72 18.39
C PHE A 153 -0.76 7.81 19.34
N THR A 154 -0.17 6.66 19.68
CA THR A 154 -0.66 5.78 20.70
C THR A 154 -0.57 6.64 21.93
N PRO A 155 -1.71 7.11 22.48
CA PRO A 155 -1.65 7.82 23.74
C PRO A 155 -0.93 6.88 24.71
N SER A 156 0.15 7.36 25.35
CA SER A 156 0.89 6.57 26.34
C SER A 156 -0.14 6.05 27.34
N THR A 157 -0.39 4.74 27.32
CA THR A 157 -1.35 4.13 28.23
C THR A 157 -0.61 3.80 29.52
N MET A 158 -1.24 4.04 30.67
CA MET A 158 -0.62 3.78 31.98
C MET A 158 -0.15 2.33 32.17
N GLU A 159 -0.68 1.39 31.38
CA GLU A 159 -0.22 0.00 31.33
C GLU A 159 1.25 -0.12 30.89
N GLU A 160 1.69 0.67 29.90
CA GLU A 160 3.06 0.64 29.38
C GLU A 160 4.07 1.24 30.37
N GLU A 161 3.65 2.20 31.20
CA GLU A 161 4.50 2.84 32.21
C GLU A 161 4.59 2.05 33.54
N ARG A 162 3.72 1.04 33.74
CA ARG A 162 3.65 0.25 34.99
C ARG A 162 4.97 -0.41 35.37
N ILE A 163 5.74 -0.85 34.38
CA ILE A 163 7.03 -1.52 34.59
C ILE A 163 8.05 -0.53 35.17
N ALA A 164 8.11 0.70 34.64
CA ALA A 164 9.01 1.74 35.13
C ALA A 164 8.68 2.13 36.58
N PHE A 165 7.39 2.32 36.90
CA PHE A 165 6.95 2.59 38.27
C PHE A 165 7.23 1.42 39.23
N SER A 166 7.12 0.18 38.76
CA SER A 166 7.45 -1.00 39.57
C SER A 166 8.93 -1.06 39.92
N PHE A 167 9.82 -0.82 38.96
CA PHE A 167 11.26 -0.74 39.22
C PHE A 167 11.62 0.40 40.18
N LEU A 168 11.00 1.56 40.00
CA LEU A 168 11.20 2.72 40.87
C LEU A 168 10.78 2.41 42.32
N LEU A 169 9.63 1.75 42.51
CA LEU A 169 9.13 1.36 43.83
C LEU A 169 10.05 0.35 44.53
N ILE A 170 10.54 -0.65 43.79
CA ILE A 170 11.52 -1.63 44.30
C ILE A 170 12.82 -0.92 44.72
N GLY A 171 13.31 0.01 43.90
CA GLY A 171 14.50 0.81 44.21
C GLY A 171 14.35 1.62 45.49
N TYR A 172 13.19 2.28 45.67
CA TYR A 172 12.89 3.00 46.91
C TYR A 172 12.81 2.07 48.12
N PHE A 173 12.20 0.89 47.98
CA PHE A 173 12.10 -0.08 49.06
C PHE A 173 13.49 -0.55 49.52
N MET A 174 14.37 -0.91 48.58
CA MET A 174 15.74 -1.33 48.89
C MET A 174 16.54 -0.22 49.55
N SER A 175 16.44 1.02 49.05
CA SER A 175 17.10 2.19 49.64
C SER A 175 16.62 2.44 51.07
N SER A 176 15.31 2.36 51.32
CA SER A 176 14.74 2.52 52.65
C SER A 176 15.21 1.44 53.64
N MET A 177 15.34 0.18 53.19
CA MET A 177 15.85 -0.90 54.02
C MET A 177 17.31 -0.68 54.42
N ILE A 178 18.16 -0.27 53.49
CA ILE A 178 19.57 0.03 53.76
C ILE A 178 19.68 1.17 54.79
N PHE A 179 18.90 2.24 54.61
CA PHE A 179 18.89 3.37 55.54
C PHE A 179 18.46 2.97 56.96
N VAL A 180 17.44 2.11 57.10
CA VAL A 180 17.00 1.60 58.41
C VAL A 180 18.06 0.70 59.04
N MET A 181 18.72 -0.17 58.25
CA MET A 181 19.81 -1.01 58.74
C MET A 181 20.99 -0.18 59.22
N GLU A 182 21.41 0.81 58.45
CA GLU A 182 22.49 1.73 58.82
C GLU A 182 22.16 2.45 60.13
N ARG A 183 20.95 3.02 60.24
CA ARG A 183 20.51 3.71 61.46
C ARG A 183 20.45 2.78 62.67
N TRP A 184 20.09 1.52 62.47
CA TRP A 184 20.06 0.53 63.54
C TRP A 184 21.46 0.13 64.00
N TRP A 185 22.41 -0.04 63.07
CA TRP A 185 23.82 -0.29 63.38
C TRP A 185 24.47 0.90 64.08
N ALA A 186 24.24 2.12 63.59
CA ALA A 186 24.77 3.35 64.18
C ALA A 186 24.25 3.64 65.60
N LYS A 187 23.10 3.07 65.99
CA LYS A 187 22.58 3.16 67.36
C LYS A 187 23.17 2.10 68.29
N ARG A 188 23.75 1.03 67.74
CA ARG A 188 24.24 -0.13 68.50
C ARG A 188 25.74 -0.07 68.78
N ASN A 189 26.51 0.62 67.93
CA ASN A 189 27.83 1.16 68.25
C ASN A 189 27.71 2.49 68.99
#